data_AF-A0AA90TRV3-F1
#
_entry.id   AF-A0AA90TRV3-F1
#
_cell.length_a   1.000
_cell.length_b   1.000
_cell.length_c   1.000
_cell.angle_alpha   90.00
_cell.angle_beta   90.00
_cell.angle_gamma   90.00
#
_symmetry.space_group_name_H-M   'P 1'
#
loop_
_entity.id
_entity.type
_entity.pdbx_description
1 polymer ?
#
loop_
_entity_poly.entity_id
_entity_poly.type
_entity_poly.pdbx_seq_one_letter_code
_entity_poly.pdbx_strand_id
1 'polypeptide(L)'
;MLSTHLFIDTNVFLKFYHYSKDDLSQLRALIENLKAGNVTLHLPQQVLNELERNRERVLKDSADIFKKESCPTQIPRHMLDYAQAKEYADAVQIAIRARNSMINQASSEAANHTLLADKLMIELKEKANVYPERANIFARAKERAEKGNPPGKPGSMGDQYNWEYLLENVPPGDLHIVSKDGDFASILDSNMPRPFLQKEWLQQKKGALHIYSEIRPFLIKHASTVNGESNVVEYADPDADFMHPTNEEMVLVHQEIAHAFAEEKNKAIEKLVNSERFIDTHIAIDKLEEFRTALTKEDVERLFRAAFSNNQILWIASDADVYSFFKALLEEDEHEIDNALVDTAVQVFGLGPAPEDQDPYQD
;
A
#
# COMPACT_ATOMS: atom_id res chain seq x y z
N MET A 1 -14.35 4.03 34.62
CA MET A 1 -15.36 4.18 33.56
C MET A 1 -15.66 2.79 33.01
N LEU A 2 -16.91 2.51 32.63
CA LEU A 2 -17.25 1.28 31.91
C LEU A 2 -16.64 1.41 30.50
N SER A 3 -15.72 0.52 30.14
CA SER A 3 -15.11 0.46 28.81
C SER A 3 -16.00 -0.38 27.90
N THR A 4 -16.13 0.00 26.63
CA THR A 4 -16.90 -0.75 25.63
C THR A 4 -16.09 -1.95 25.16
N HIS A 5 -16.60 -3.18 25.35
CA HIS A 5 -15.92 -4.40 24.94
C HIS A 5 -16.14 -4.71 23.46
N LEU A 6 -15.04 -4.89 22.73
CA LEU A 6 -15.03 -5.10 21.28
C LEU A 6 -14.29 -6.39 20.92
N PHE A 7 -14.84 -7.14 19.98
CA PHE A 7 -14.16 -8.20 19.24
C PHE A 7 -14.25 -7.91 17.75
N ILE A 8 -13.16 -8.09 17.03
CA ILE A 8 -13.09 -7.93 15.57
C ILE A 8 -12.60 -9.24 14.98
N ASP A 9 -13.35 -9.75 14.03
CA ASP A 9 -13.06 -10.96 13.28
C ASP A 9 -11.90 -10.74 12.28
N THR A 10 -11.16 -11.80 11.97
CA THR A 10 -9.98 -11.77 11.11
C THR A 10 -10.29 -11.18 9.73
N ASN A 11 -11.45 -11.53 9.16
CA ASN A 11 -11.88 -11.07 7.84
C ASN A 11 -12.00 -9.54 7.73
N VAL A 12 -12.26 -8.85 8.84
CA VAL A 12 -12.33 -7.38 8.90
C VAL A 12 -10.93 -6.80 8.82
N PHE A 13 -9.97 -7.37 9.57
CA PHE A 13 -8.57 -6.92 9.51
C PHE A 13 -7.94 -7.15 8.14
N LEU A 14 -8.23 -8.29 7.50
CA LEU A 14 -7.71 -8.59 6.15
C LEU A 14 -8.14 -7.56 5.10
N LYS A 15 -9.25 -6.83 5.29
CA LYS A 15 -9.66 -5.76 4.36
C LYS A 15 -8.68 -4.59 4.29
N PHE A 16 -7.93 -4.32 5.36
CA PHE A 16 -6.92 -3.25 5.35
C PHE A 16 -5.72 -3.58 4.45
N TYR A 17 -5.64 -4.82 3.96
CA TYR A 17 -4.65 -5.29 3.00
C TYR A 17 -5.24 -5.48 1.58
N HIS A 18 -6.52 -5.13 1.38
CA HIS A 18 -7.21 -5.20 0.09
C HIS A 18 -7.41 -3.80 -0.52
N TYR A 19 -7.75 -3.77 -1.82
CA TYR A 19 -8.34 -2.60 -2.47
C TYR A 19 -9.69 -2.26 -1.83
N SER A 20 -9.73 -1.29 -0.93
CA SER A 20 -11.02 -0.76 -0.49
C SER A 20 -10.94 0.71 -0.10
N LYS A 21 -12.09 1.37 -0.22
CA LYS A 21 -12.35 2.72 0.30
C LYS A 21 -12.35 2.77 1.84
N ASP A 22 -12.17 1.65 2.53
CA ASP A 22 -11.98 1.61 3.98
C ASP A 22 -10.55 2.02 4.29
N ASP A 23 -10.41 3.31 4.48
CA ASP A 23 -9.15 3.96 4.73
C ASP A 23 -8.61 3.55 6.11
N LEU A 24 -7.29 3.42 6.18
CA LEU A 24 -6.51 3.14 7.38
C LEU A 24 -6.83 4.16 8.50
N SER A 25 -7.46 5.28 8.15
CA SER A 25 -8.22 6.16 9.04
C SER A 25 -9.08 5.45 10.09
N GLN A 26 -9.88 4.45 9.72
CA GLN A 26 -10.73 3.73 10.67
C GLN A 26 -9.89 2.94 11.68
N LEU A 27 -8.78 2.35 11.22
CA LEU A 27 -7.86 1.62 12.07
C LEU A 27 -7.16 2.57 13.06
N ARG A 28 -6.72 3.74 12.59
CA ARG A 28 -6.18 4.82 13.43
C ARG A 28 -7.19 5.30 14.46
N ALA A 29 -8.43 5.60 14.06
CA ALA A 29 -9.49 6.02 14.98
C ALA A 29 -9.77 4.97 16.06
N LEU A 30 -9.75 3.68 15.70
CA LEU A 30 -9.89 2.61 16.67
C LEU A 30 -8.72 2.60 17.66
N ILE A 31 -7.47 2.68 17.18
CA ILE A 31 -6.26 2.75 18.02
C ILE A 31 -6.36 3.89 19.04
N GLU A 32 -6.78 5.09 18.62
CA GLU A 32 -6.95 6.23 19.53
C GLU A 32 -8.02 5.96 20.62
N ASN A 33 -9.12 5.28 20.27
CA ASN A 33 -10.14 4.89 21.25
C ASN A 33 -9.64 3.82 22.23
N LEU A 34 -8.73 2.94 21.80
CA LEU A 34 -8.05 1.99 22.70
C LEU A 34 -7.09 2.73 23.66
N LYS A 35 -6.31 3.69 23.16
CA LYS A 35 -5.41 4.52 23.97
C LYS A 35 -6.18 5.35 25.00
N ALA A 36 -7.33 5.92 24.63
CA ALA A 36 -8.19 6.69 25.51
C ALA A 36 -8.92 5.83 26.57
N GLY A 37 -8.94 4.49 26.41
CA GLY A 37 -9.67 3.59 27.29
C GLY A 37 -11.19 3.61 27.12
N ASN A 38 -11.70 4.19 26.02
CA ASN A 38 -13.13 4.17 25.67
C ASN A 38 -13.58 2.78 25.20
N VAL A 39 -12.65 2.07 24.56
CA VAL A 39 -12.86 0.74 23.98
C VAL A 39 -11.80 -0.22 24.50
N THR A 40 -12.20 -1.45 24.78
CA THR A 40 -11.30 -2.56 25.08
C THR A 40 -11.45 -3.62 23.99
N LEU A 41 -10.43 -3.74 23.13
CA LEU A 41 -10.36 -4.76 22.09
C LEU A 41 -9.86 -6.08 22.66
N HIS A 42 -10.64 -7.14 22.47
CA HIS A 42 -10.35 -8.51 22.86
C HIS A 42 -9.84 -9.29 21.66
N LEU A 43 -8.59 -9.75 21.70
CA LEU A 43 -7.91 -10.33 20.53
C LEU A 43 -7.32 -11.72 20.85
N PRO A 44 -8.07 -12.81 20.61
CA PRO A 44 -7.52 -14.16 20.69
C PRO A 44 -6.34 -14.34 19.73
N GLN A 45 -5.32 -15.11 20.13
CA GLN A 45 -4.17 -15.42 19.29
C GLN A 45 -4.56 -16.09 17.97
N GLN A 46 -5.70 -16.79 17.93
CA GLN A 46 -6.23 -17.39 16.70
C GLN A 46 -6.53 -16.35 15.62
N VAL A 47 -7.08 -15.17 15.97
CA VAL A 47 -7.33 -14.08 15.02
C VAL A 47 -6.01 -13.61 14.40
N LEU A 48 -4.98 -13.42 15.23
CA LEU A 48 -3.65 -13.03 14.77
C LEU A 48 -3.01 -14.09 13.87
N ASN A 49 -3.16 -15.37 14.23
CA ASN A 49 -2.62 -16.46 13.43
C ASN A 49 -3.34 -16.59 12.07
N GLU A 50 -4.66 -16.40 12.04
CA GLU A 50 -5.43 -16.37 10.79
C GLU A 50 -5.07 -15.17 9.93
N LEU A 51 -4.84 -14.00 10.54
CA LEU A 51 -4.38 -12.82 9.83
C LEU A 51 -3.04 -13.10 9.15
N GLU A 52 -2.04 -13.60 9.89
CA GLU A 52 -0.71 -13.90 9.36
C GLU A 52 -0.78 -14.92 8.22
N ARG A 53 -1.51 -16.03 8.40
CA ARG A 53 -1.66 -17.08 7.36
C ARG A 53 -2.30 -16.57 6.07
N ASN A 54 -3.18 -15.58 6.16
CA ASN A 54 -3.94 -15.10 5.01
C ASN A 54 -3.37 -13.81 4.40
N ARG A 55 -2.51 -13.08 5.13
CA ARG A 55 -1.98 -11.77 4.73
C ARG A 55 -1.32 -11.81 3.35
N GLU A 56 -0.38 -12.73 3.14
CA GLU A 56 0.36 -12.83 1.88
C GLU A 56 -0.57 -13.13 0.69
N ARG A 57 -1.51 -14.06 0.88
CA ARG A 57 -2.51 -14.40 -0.14
C ARG A 57 -3.36 -13.17 -0.51
N VAL A 58 -3.84 -12.43 0.48
CA VAL A 58 -4.67 -11.23 0.28
C VAL A 58 -3.92 -10.14 -0.47
N LEU A 59 -2.65 -9.89 -0.12
CA LEU A 59 -1.78 -8.94 -0.81
C LEU A 59 -1.55 -9.35 -2.25
N LYS A 60 -1.23 -10.63 -2.49
CA LYS A 60 -1.05 -11.19 -3.82
C LYS A 60 -2.30 -11.07 -4.67
N ASP A 61 -3.45 -11.49 -4.14
CA ASP A 61 -4.75 -11.44 -4.84
C ASP A 61 -5.07 -10.00 -5.25
N SER A 62 -4.82 -9.03 -4.37
CA SER A 62 -5.02 -7.60 -4.64
C SER A 62 -4.09 -7.09 -5.75
N ALA A 63 -2.79 -7.39 -5.67
CA ALA A 63 -1.84 -7.01 -6.72
C ALA A 63 -2.18 -7.65 -8.08
N ASP A 64 -2.64 -8.90 -8.10
CA ASP A 64 -3.04 -9.59 -9.32
C ASP A 64 -4.29 -8.98 -9.96
N ILE A 65 -5.26 -8.54 -9.16
CA ILE A 65 -6.44 -7.79 -9.65
C ILE A 65 -5.98 -6.47 -10.29
N PHE A 66 -5.11 -5.72 -9.62
CA PHE A 66 -4.60 -4.45 -10.15
C PHE A 66 -3.79 -4.59 -11.44
N LYS A 67 -3.10 -5.73 -11.61
CA LYS A 67 -2.43 -6.07 -12.87
C LYS A 67 -3.43 -6.33 -14.01
N LYS A 68 -4.61 -6.87 -13.72
CA LYS A 68 -5.63 -7.21 -14.73
C LYS A 68 -6.45 -6.01 -15.18
N GLU A 69 -6.71 -5.05 -14.29
CA GLU A 69 -7.55 -3.86 -14.54
C GLU A 69 -6.81 -2.73 -15.31
N SER A 70 -6.01 -3.05 -16.34
CA SER A 70 -5.29 -2.04 -17.14
C SER A 70 -6.01 -1.62 -18.43
N CYS A 71 -5.67 -0.41 -18.88
CA CYS A 71 -5.98 0.06 -20.22
C CYS A 71 -5.36 -0.88 -21.29
N PRO A 72 -6.05 -1.16 -22.40
CA PRO A 72 -5.50 -1.94 -23.51
C PRO A 72 -4.24 -1.31 -24.10
N THR A 73 -3.19 -2.11 -24.30
CA THR A 73 -1.94 -1.65 -24.96
C THR A 73 -2.03 -1.69 -26.48
N GLN A 74 -2.91 -2.52 -27.04
CA GLN A 74 -3.12 -2.60 -28.48
C GLN A 74 -4.20 -1.62 -28.92
N ILE A 75 -3.84 -0.75 -29.86
CA ILE A 75 -4.76 0.18 -30.51
C ILE A 75 -5.28 -0.47 -31.80
N PRO A 76 -6.61 -0.52 -32.03
CA PRO A 76 -7.16 -1.04 -33.27
C PRO A 76 -6.60 -0.35 -34.52
N ARG A 77 -6.33 -1.11 -35.59
CA ARG A 77 -5.64 -0.61 -36.79
C ARG A 77 -6.25 0.66 -37.39
N HIS A 78 -7.58 0.76 -37.42
CA HIS A 78 -8.30 1.91 -37.99
C HIS A 78 -8.24 3.19 -37.12
N MET A 79 -7.65 3.11 -35.93
CA MET A 79 -7.46 4.23 -35.01
C MET A 79 -6.00 4.71 -34.95
N LEU A 80 -5.05 3.95 -35.54
CA LEU A 80 -3.61 4.23 -35.42
C LEU A 80 -3.18 5.54 -36.09
N ASP A 81 -3.92 6.00 -37.11
CA ASP A 81 -3.57 7.19 -37.86
C ASP A 81 -4.04 8.50 -37.17
N TYR A 82 -4.70 8.39 -36.02
CA TYR A 82 -5.11 9.56 -35.22
C TYR A 82 -3.96 10.06 -34.36
N ALA A 83 -3.83 11.38 -34.21
CA ALA A 83 -2.79 12.00 -33.39
C ALA A 83 -2.81 11.49 -31.93
N GLN A 84 -4.02 11.23 -31.40
CA GLN A 84 -4.25 10.71 -30.07
C GLN A 84 -3.73 9.28 -29.86
N ALA A 85 -3.44 8.54 -30.93
CA ALA A 85 -2.93 7.17 -30.80
C ALA A 85 -1.56 7.13 -30.12
N LYS A 86 -0.68 8.09 -30.45
CA LYS A 86 0.62 8.23 -29.78
C LYS A 86 0.42 8.64 -28.32
N GLU A 87 -0.36 9.70 -28.08
CA GLU A 87 -0.64 10.21 -26.73
C GLU A 87 -1.21 9.13 -25.80
N TYR A 88 -2.15 8.32 -26.29
CA TYR A 88 -2.72 7.20 -25.55
C TYR A 88 -1.68 6.13 -25.25
N ALA A 89 -0.88 5.73 -26.24
CA ALA A 89 0.16 4.73 -26.06
C ALA A 89 1.17 5.16 -24.97
N ASP A 90 1.62 6.41 -25.03
CA ASP A 90 2.57 6.98 -24.07
C ASP A 90 1.98 7.02 -22.66
N ALA A 91 0.74 7.52 -22.51
CA ALA A 91 0.03 7.57 -21.24
C ALA A 91 -0.17 6.18 -20.63
N VAL A 92 -0.52 5.18 -21.44
CA VAL A 92 -0.67 3.79 -20.99
C VAL A 92 0.68 3.22 -20.52
N GLN A 93 1.78 3.51 -21.23
CA GLN A 93 3.11 3.05 -20.80
C GLN A 93 3.53 3.70 -19.48
N ILE A 94 3.27 4.99 -19.28
CA ILE A 94 3.52 5.69 -18.01
C ILE A 94 2.72 5.04 -16.88
N ALA A 95 1.42 4.79 -17.09
CA ALA A 95 0.56 4.15 -16.09
C ALA A 95 1.03 2.72 -15.75
N ILE A 96 1.44 1.93 -16.76
CA ILE A 96 1.98 0.58 -16.55
C ILE A 96 3.27 0.63 -15.73
N ARG A 97 4.19 1.55 -16.05
CA ARG A 97 5.45 1.74 -15.30
C ARG A 97 5.18 2.10 -13.85
N ALA A 98 4.36 3.13 -13.61
CA ALA A 98 3.98 3.56 -12.26
C ALA A 98 3.33 2.43 -11.47
N ARG A 99 2.41 1.69 -12.09
CA ARG A 99 1.77 0.50 -11.48
C ARG A 99 2.79 -0.54 -11.05
N ASN A 100 3.70 -0.93 -11.95
CA ASN A 100 4.69 -1.96 -11.65
C ASN A 100 5.63 -1.51 -10.53
N SER A 101 6.01 -0.23 -10.51
CA SER A 101 6.79 0.38 -9.42
C SER A 101 6.06 0.24 -8.07
N MET A 102 4.79 0.65 -8.00
CA MET A 102 3.98 0.52 -6.77
C MET A 102 3.87 -0.93 -6.30
N ILE A 103 3.65 -1.88 -7.22
CA ILE A 103 3.56 -3.31 -6.89
C ILE A 103 4.89 -3.83 -6.35
N ASN A 104 6.01 -3.44 -6.96
CA ASN A 104 7.34 -3.87 -6.52
C ASN A 104 7.68 -3.29 -5.14
N GLN A 105 7.42 -2.00 -4.91
CA GLN A 105 7.58 -1.37 -3.61
C GLN A 105 6.72 -2.06 -2.56
N ALA A 106 5.42 -2.21 -2.81
CA ALA A 106 4.51 -2.88 -1.88
C ALA A 106 4.92 -4.34 -1.62
N SER A 107 5.48 -5.05 -2.61
CA SER A 107 5.99 -6.41 -2.43
C SER A 107 7.23 -6.45 -1.53
N SER A 108 8.14 -5.49 -1.69
CA SER A 108 9.31 -5.32 -0.82
C SER A 108 8.89 -5.01 0.62
N GLU A 109 7.98 -4.06 0.81
CA GLU A 109 7.44 -3.72 2.12
C GLU A 109 6.66 -4.90 2.74
N ALA A 110 5.89 -5.63 1.92
CA ALA A 110 5.13 -6.78 2.36
C ALA A 110 6.02 -7.90 2.90
N ALA A 111 7.16 -8.16 2.24
CA ALA A 111 8.14 -9.17 2.63
C ALA A 111 8.89 -8.81 3.93
N ASN A 112 8.99 -7.52 4.24
CA ASN A 112 9.63 -7.01 5.45
C ASN A 112 8.62 -6.64 6.56
N HIS A 113 7.31 -6.88 6.35
CA HIS A 113 6.23 -6.47 7.26
C HIS A 113 6.25 -4.97 7.61
N THR A 114 6.56 -4.12 6.64
CA THR A 114 6.69 -2.66 6.82
C THR A 114 5.60 -1.84 6.14
N LEU A 115 4.55 -2.46 5.59
CA LEU A 115 3.41 -1.73 5.03
C LEU A 115 2.79 -0.87 6.14
N LEU A 116 2.18 0.25 5.77
CA LEU A 116 1.48 1.09 6.75
C LEU A 116 0.42 0.31 7.54
N ALA A 117 -0.31 -0.60 6.87
CA ALA A 117 -1.25 -1.51 7.52
C ALA A 117 -0.57 -2.40 8.58
N ASP A 118 0.64 -2.91 8.32
CA ASP A 118 1.39 -3.71 9.30
C ASP A 118 1.75 -2.90 10.54
N LYS A 119 2.27 -1.69 10.34
CA LYS A 119 2.64 -0.78 11.43
C LYS A 119 1.45 -0.48 12.33
N LEU A 120 0.29 -0.19 11.74
CA LEU A 120 -0.94 0.07 12.48
C LEU A 120 -1.48 -1.19 13.17
N MET A 121 -1.37 -2.37 12.55
CA MET A 121 -1.77 -3.63 13.19
C MET A 121 -0.89 -3.99 14.39
N ILE A 122 0.42 -3.70 14.32
CA ILE A 122 1.34 -3.84 15.46
C ILE A 122 0.91 -2.91 16.59
N GLU A 123 0.68 -1.63 16.31
CA GLU A 123 0.24 -0.66 17.31
C GLU A 123 -1.10 -1.05 17.94
N LEU A 124 -2.08 -1.45 17.13
CA LEU A 124 -3.37 -1.95 17.60
C LEU A 124 -3.20 -3.15 18.54
N LYS A 125 -2.35 -4.11 18.18
CA LYS A 125 -2.06 -5.28 19.01
C LYS A 125 -1.46 -4.90 20.36
N GLU A 126 -0.56 -3.92 20.40
CA GLU A 126 0.04 -3.42 21.65
C GLU A 126 -0.98 -2.77 22.60
N LYS A 127 -2.07 -2.22 22.06
CA LYS A 127 -3.16 -1.62 22.85
C LYS A 127 -4.32 -2.56 23.13
N ALA A 128 -4.35 -3.74 22.53
CA ALA A 128 -5.41 -4.73 22.70
C ALA A 128 -5.14 -5.68 23.87
N ASN A 129 -6.21 -6.31 24.38
CA ASN A 129 -6.11 -7.46 25.27
C ASN A 129 -5.89 -8.72 24.44
N VAL A 130 -4.62 -9.09 24.25
CA VAL A 130 -4.22 -10.28 23.49
C VAL A 130 -4.28 -11.53 24.39
N TYR A 131 -4.95 -12.58 23.92
CA TYR A 131 -5.09 -13.84 24.66
C TYR A 131 -4.25 -14.96 24.05
N PRO A 132 -3.28 -15.54 24.78
CA PRO A 132 -2.43 -16.61 24.27
C PRO A 132 -3.21 -17.92 24.15
N GLU A 133 -2.75 -18.83 23.30
CA GLU A 133 -3.35 -20.16 23.09
C GLU A 133 -3.43 -20.99 24.39
N ARG A 134 -4.54 -21.71 24.57
CA ARG A 134 -4.78 -22.56 25.75
C ARG A 134 -5.52 -23.83 25.39
N ALA A 135 -4.95 -24.97 25.79
CA ALA A 135 -5.48 -26.30 25.49
C ALA A 135 -6.90 -26.55 26.04
N ASN A 136 -7.23 -25.98 27.21
CA ASN A 136 -8.57 -26.13 27.79
C ASN A 136 -9.63 -25.39 26.97
N ILE A 137 -9.33 -24.18 26.48
CA ILE A 137 -10.23 -23.40 25.63
C ILE A 137 -10.40 -24.13 24.28
N PHE A 138 -9.32 -24.71 23.75
CA PHE A 138 -9.37 -25.49 22.51
C PHE A 138 -10.26 -26.74 22.67
N ALA A 139 -10.17 -27.43 23.81
CA ALA A 139 -11.04 -28.57 24.11
C ALA A 139 -12.52 -28.18 24.15
N ARG A 140 -12.86 -27.03 24.75
CA ARG A 140 -14.25 -26.51 24.74
C ARG A 140 -14.71 -26.11 23.34
N ALA A 141 -13.84 -25.50 22.55
CA ALA A 141 -14.15 -25.14 21.16
C ALA A 141 -14.44 -26.38 20.31
N LYS A 142 -13.66 -27.46 20.51
CA LYS A 142 -13.91 -28.76 19.87
C LYS A 142 -15.26 -29.33 20.30
N GLU A 143 -15.56 -29.36 21.60
CA GLU A 143 -16.86 -29.82 22.11
C GLU A 143 -18.03 -28.99 21.55
N ARG A 144 -17.88 -27.66 21.46
CA ARG A 144 -18.85 -26.75 20.85
C ARG A 144 -19.11 -27.13 19.39
N ALA A 145 -18.04 -27.35 18.61
CA ALA A 145 -18.13 -27.75 17.21
C ALA A 145 -18.82 -29.11 17.04
N GLU A 146 -18.46 -30.11 17.85
CA GLU A 146 -19.06 -31.47 17.83
C GLU A 146 -20.55 -31.45 18.18
N LYS A 147 -20.98 -30.54 19.07
CA LYS A 147 -22.40 -30.32 19.39
C LYS A 147 -23.17 -29.56 18.30
N GLY A 148 -22.48 -29.00 17.30
CA GLY A 148 -23.09 -28.14 16.29
C GLY A 148 -23.52 -26.78 16.85
N ASN A 149 -22.94 -26.34 17.96
CA ASN A 149 -23.24 -25.05 18.56
C ASN A 149 -22.48 -23.94 17.79
N PRO A 150 -23.13 -22.81 17.45
CA PRO A 150 -22.46 -21.67 16.82
C PRO A 150 -21.47 -20.99 17.78
N PRO A 151 -20.61 -20.06 17.31
CA PRO A 151 -20.42 -19.65 15.91
C PRO A 151 -19.60 -20.67 15.12
N GLY A 152 -19.55 -20.49 13.80
CA GLY A 152 -18.74 -21.30 12.90
C GLY A 152 -19.49 -22.45 12.22
N LYS A 153 -18.76 -23.15 11.35
CA LYS A 153 -19.27 -24.21 10.46
C LYS A 153 -18.61 -25.55 10.75
N PRO A 154 -19.25 -26.69 10.40
CA PRO A 154 -18.63 -28.00 10.51
C PRO A 154 -17.27 -28.05 9.77
N GLY A 155 -16.24 -28.58 10.43
CA GLY A 155 -14.89 -28.69 9.87
C GLY A 155 -13.99 -27.46 10.06
N SER A 156 -14.52 -26.34 10.58
CA SER A 156 -13.75 -25.20 11.07
C SER A 156 -13.93 -25.04 12.58
N MET A 157 -12.87 -24.62 13.27
CA MET A 157 -12.87 -24.39 14.72
C MET A 157 -12.46 -22.97 15.12
N GLY A 158 -12.12 -22.10 14.15
CA GLY A 158 -11.60 -20.75 14.42
C GLY A 158 -12.60 -19.91 15.22
N ASP A 159 -13.83 -19.79 14.72
CA ASP A 159 -14.89 -19.00 15.38
C ASP A 159 -15.29 -19.57 16.73
N GLN A 160 -15.42 -20.90 16.82
CA GLN A 160 -15.72 -21.59 18.08
C GLN A 160 -14.66 -21.27 19.13
N TYR A 161 -13.39 -21.30 18.73
CA TYR A 161 -12.26 -21.01 19.62
C TYR A 161 -12.22 -19.54 20.03
N ASN A 162 -12.41 -18.62 19.09
CA ASN A 162 -12.53 -17.19 19.38
C ASN A 162 -13.66 -16.92 20.40
N TRP A 163 -14.82 -17.53 20.21
CA TRP A 163 -15.96 -17.35 21.10
C TRP A 163 -15.73 -17.91 22.51
N GLU A 164 -15.11 -19.08 22.64
CA GLU A 164 -14.73 -19.65 23.94
C GLU A 164 -13.71 -18.78 24.70
N TYR A 165 -12.84 -18.04 24.00
CA TYR A 165 -12.00 -17.02 24.62
C TYR A 165 -12.80 -15.84 25.15
N LEU A 166 -13.76 -15.36 24.36
CA LEU A 166 -14.60 -14.22 24.75
C LEU A 166 -15.44 -14.57 25.98
N LEU A 167 -16.04 -15.77 26.00
CA LEU A 167 -16.78 -16.28 27.16
C LEU A 167 -15.91 -16.45 28.40
N GLU A 168 -14.61 -16.73 28.26
CA GLU A 168 -13.71 -16.85 29.41
C GLU A 168 -13.27 -15.48 29.93
N ASN A 169 -12.79 -14.60 29.04
CA ASN A 169 -11.94 -13.48 29.44
C ASN A 169 -12.62 -12.10 29.43
N VAL A 170 -13.72 -11.92 28.69
CA VAL A 170 -14.46 -10.64 28.70
C VAL A 170 -15.24 -10.56 30.01
N PRO A 171 -15.17 -9.46 30.77
CA PRO A 171 -15.94 -9.32 32.01
C PRO A 171 -17.45 -9.27 31.72
N PRO A 172 -18.31 -9.43 32.74
CA PRO A 172 -19.75 -9.25 32.58
C PRO A 172 -20.08 -7.86 32.01
N GLY A 173 -20.94 -7.81 30.99
CA GLY A 173 -21.28 -6.59 30.27
C GLY A 173 -21.60 -6.84 28.79
N ASP A 174 -21.85 -5.74 28.08
CA ASP A 174 -22.17 -5.76 26.66
C ASP A 174 -20.93 -6.10 25.83
N LEU A 175 -21.13 -6.84 24.73
CA LEU A 175 -20.08 -7.16 23.76
C LEU A 175 -20.50 -6.71 22.37
N HIS A 176 -19.58 -6.05 21.69
CA HIS A 176 -19.70 -5.63 20.30
C HIS A 176 -18.80 -6.49 19.42
N ILE A 177 -19.38 -7.14 18.41
CA ILE A 177 -18.66 -7.95 17.42
C ILE A 177 -18.66 -7.22 16.08
N VAL A 178 -17.49 -7.08 15.47
CA VAL A 178 -17.38 -6.67 14.07
C VAL A 178 -16.97 -7.89 13.26
N SER A 179 -17.87 -8.38 12.42
CA SER A 179 -17.63 -9.51 11.52
C SER A 179 -18.51 -9.36 10.29
N LYS A 180 -17.96 -9.67 9.12
CA LYS A 180 -18.73 -9.71 7.87
C LYS A 180 -19.37 -11.07 7.64
N ASP A 181 -18.82 -12.12 8.24
CA ASP A 181 -19.28 -13.48 8.04
C ASP A 181 -20.52 -13.79 8.89
N GLY A 182 -21.43 -14.58 8.33
CA GLY A 182 -22.72 -14.88 8.95
C GLY A 182 -22.64 -15.80 10.18
N ASP A 183 -21.45 -16.16 10.63
CA ASP A 183 -21.23 -17.12 11.72
C ASP A 183 -21.65 -16.53 13.07
N PHE A 184 -21.44 -15.22 13.28
CA PHE A 184 -21.92 -14.48 14.45
C PHE A 184 -23.30 -13.84 14.27
N ALA A 185 -23.77 -13.71 13.03
CA ALA A 185 -25.02 -13.04 12.69
C ALA A 185 -26.23 -13.98 12.68
N SER A 186 -27.43 -13.41 12.83
CA SER A 186 -28.69 -14.11 12.61
C SER A 186 -28.86 -14.45 11.13
N ILE A 187 -29.37 -15.65 10.87
CA ILE A 187 -29.69 -16.11 9.50
C ILE A 187 -30.84 -15.31 8.90
N LEU A 188 -31.74 -14.77 9.74
CA LEU A 188 -32.92 -14.01 9.30
C LEU A 188 -32.64 -12.52 9.10
N ASP A 189 -31.65 -11.98 9.82
CA ASP A 189 -31.28 -10.57 9.77
C ASP A 189 -29.80 -10.43 10.11
N SER A 190 -28.97 -10.11 9.11
CA SER A 190 -27.53 -9.99 9.27
C SER A 190 -27.10 -8.84 10.20
N ASN A 191 -28.00 -7.90 10.53
CA ASN A 191 -27.72 -6.81 11.47
C ASN A 191 -27.98 -7.22 12.93
N MET A 192 -28.50 -8.42 13.17
CA MET A 192 -28.80 -8.94 14.49
C MET A 192 -27.82 -10.05 14.86
N PRO A 193 -27.39 -10.14 16.13
CA PRO A 193 -26.58 -11.26 16.59
C PRO A 193 -27.34 -12.57 16.43
N ARG A 194 -26.61 -13.67 16.25
CA ARG A 194 -27.20 -15.01 16.22
C ARG A 194 -27.94 -15.28 17.55
N PRO A 195 -29.24 -15.64 17.54
CA PRO A 195 -30.04 -15.74 18.76
C PRO A 195 -29.47 -16.69 19.82
N PHE A 196 -28.82 -17.78 19.39
CA PHE A 196 -28.13 -18.71 20.28
C PHE A 196 -27.00 -18.03 21.07
N LEU A 197 -26.13 -17.28 20.37
CA LEU A 197 -25.01 -16.56 20.96
C LEU A 197 -25.48 -15.42 21.84
N GLN A 198 -26.51 -14.69 21.40
CA GLN A 198 -27.11 -13.62 22.18
C GLN A 198 -27.68 -14.14 23.51
N LYS A 199 -28.40 -15.27 23.48
CA LYS A 199 -28.93 -15.90 24.70
C LYS A 199 -27.81 -16.41 25.61
N GLU A 200 -26.80 -17.06 25.05
CA GLU A 200 -25.64 -17.57 25.79
C GLU A 200 -24.88 -16.43 26.48
N TRP A 201 -24.60 -15.35 25.74
CA TRP A 201 -23.93 -14.16 26.27
C TRP A 201 -24.75 -13.51 27.40
N LEU A 202 -26.04 -13.29 27.19
CA LEU A 202 -26.93 -12.73 28.21
C LEU A 202 -26.94 -13.59 29.47
N GLN A 203 -26.94 -14.92 29.34
CA GLN A 203 -26.96 -15.84 30.47
C GLN A 203 -25.65 -15.83 31.26
N GLN A 204 -24.50 -15.86 30.58
CA GLN A 204 -23.18 -15.98 31.20
C GLN A 204 -22.56 -14.64 31.61
N LYS A 205 -22.76 -13.61 30.79
CA LYS A 205 -22.12 -12.29 30.91
C LYS A 205 -23.07 -11.17 31.31
N LYS A 206 -24.38 -11.43 31.39
CA LYS A 206 -25.39 -10.46 31.86
C LYS A 206 -25.41 -9.15 31.05
N GLY A 207 -25.00 -9.20 29.79
CA GLY A 207 -25.02 -8.05 28.89
C GLY A 207 -25.60 -8.39 27.51
N ALA A 208 -25.80 -7.36 26.71
CA ALA A 208 -26.27 -7.45 25.35
C ALA A 208 -25.14 -7.82 24.39
N LEU A 209 -25.50 -8.55 23.33
CA LEU A 209 -24.60 -8.82 22.21
C LEU A 209 -25.01 -7.93 21.03
N HIS A 210 -24.04 -7.26 20.42
CA HIS A 210 -24.22 -6.40 19.27
C HIS A 210 -23.32 -6.85 18.12
N ILE A 211 -23.78 -6.69 16.88
CA ILE A 211 -23.00 -7.05 15.70
C ILE A 211 -22.95 -5.90 14.70
N TYR A 212 -21.82 -5.81 13.99
CA TYR A 212 -21.55 -4.84 12.93
C TYR A 212 -20.82 -5.53 11.79
N SER A 213 -21.09 -5.15 10.55
CA SER A 213 -20.36 -5.67 9.38
C SER A 213 -19.02 -4.98 9.14
N GLU A 214 -18.82 -3.79 9.71
CA GLU A 214 -17.69 -2.89 9.49
C GLU A 214 -17.35 -2.13 10.78
N ILE A 215 -16.12 -1.61 10.87
CA ILE A 215 -15.63 -0.88 12.05
C ILE A 215 -16.28 0.49 12.16
N ARG A 216 -16.51 1.19 11.04
CA ARG A 216 -17.08 2.55 11.02
C ARG A 216 -18.43 2.68 11.77
N PRO A 217 -19.46 1.84 11.54
CA PRO A 217 -20.71 1.90 12.30
C PRO A 217 -20.53 1.70 13.82
N PHE A 218 -19.56 0.88 14.23
CA PHE A 218 -19.21 0.72 15.65
C PHE A 218 -18.62 2.01 16.21
N LEU A 219 -17.63 2.59 15.52
CA LEU A 219 -16.98 3.83 15.94
C LEU A 219 -17.96 5.00 16.04
N ILE A 220 -18.85 5.18 15.06
CA ILE A 220 -19.87 6.25 15.09
C ILE A 220 -20.75 6.16 16.35
N LYS A 221 -21.03 4.95 16.84
CA LYS A 221 -21.92 4.74 17.98
C LYS A 221 -21.20 4.83 19.34
N HIS A 222 -19.94 4.40 19.40
CA HIS A 222 -19.26 4.13 20.68
C HIS A 222 -17.93 4.85 20.86
N ALA A 223 -17.37 5.44 19.81
CA ALA A 223 -16.29 6.38 19.98
C ALA A 223 -16.89 7.70 20.47
N SER A 224 -16.34 8.23 21.56
CA SER A 224 -16.53 9.64 21.90
C SER A 224 -16.15 10.45 20.67
N THR A 225 -17.04 11.34 20.22
CA THR A 225 -16.79 12.23 19.10
C THR A 225 -15.47 12.96 19.34
N VAL A 226 -14.37 12.50 18.74
CA VAL A 226 -13.23 13.36 18.48
C VAL A 226 -13.69 14.22 17.31
N ASN A 227 -14.34 15.35 17.63
CA ASN A 227 -14.81 16.40 16.73
C ASN A 227 -15.21 15.94 15.31
N GLY A 228 -16.45 15.49 15.18
CA GLY A 228 -17.11 15.41 13.89
C GLY A 228 -17.69 16.77 13.55
N GLU A 229 -16.99 17.57 12.75
CA GLU A 229 -17.69 18.09 11.58
C GLU A 229 -17.75 16.96 10.55
N SER A 230 -18.93 16.78 9.96
CA SER A 230 -19.12 15.92 8.81
C SER A 230 -18.37 16.53 7.64
N ASN A 231 -17.09 16.19 7.50
CA ASN A 231 -16.34 16.30 6.26
C ASN A 231 -15.56 15.00 6.08
N VAL A 232 -15.42 14.57 4.84
CA VAL A 232 -14.54 13.47 4.46
C VAL A 232 -13.12 13.90 4.82
N VAL A 233 -12.60 13.42 5.95
CA VAL A 233 -11.21 13.69 6.35
C VAL A 233 -10.35 12.51 5.89
N GLU A 234 -9.68 12.71 4.76
CA GLU A 234 -8.41 12.07 4.42
C GLU A 234 -7.47 12.20 5.64
N TYR A 235 -6.94 11.09 6.13
CA TYR A 235 -5.96 11.17 7.22
C TYR A 235 -4.63 11.71 6.70
N ALA A 236 -4.36 12.97 7.04
CA ALA A 236 -3.04 13.56 6.98
C ALA A 236 -2.14 13.09 8.15
N ASP A 237 -0.86 13.11 7.82
CA ASP A 237 0.37 12.90 8.60
C ASP A 237 0.41 13.70 9.93
N PRO A 238 1.23 13.31 10.94
CA PRO A 238 1.31 13.94 12.27
C PRO A 238 1.86 15.39 12.36
N ASP A 239 2.04 16.11 11.25
CA ASP A 239 2.59 17.49 11.25
C ASP A 239 1.51 18.58 11.01
N ALA A 240 0.27 18.34 11.44
CA ALA A 240 -0.86 19.24 11.23
C ALA A 240 -0.99 20.33 12.31
N ASP A 241 -0.11 21.34 12.27
CA ASP A 241 -0.36 22.66 12.90
C ASP A 241 -0.50 23.78 11.85
N PHE A 242 -0.79 23.42 10.60
CA PHE A 242 -1.11 24.38 9.55
C PHE A 242 -2.60 24.41 9.27
N MET A 243 -3.20 25.61 9.41
CA MET A 243 -4.56 25.91 8.95
C MET A 243 -4.79 25.28 7.57
N HIS A 244 -5.86 24.49 7.42
CA HIS A 244 -6.17 23.85 6.14
C HIS A 244 -6.39 24.92 5.07
N PRO A 245 -5.54 24.94 4.02
CA PRO A 245 -5.69 25.89 2.93
C PRO A 245 -6.94 25.58 2.12
N THR A 246 -7.71 26.61 1.76
CA THR A 246 -8.82 26.57 0.80
C THR A 246 -8.41 25.94 -0.54
N ASN A 247 -9.36 25.52 -1.39
CA ASN A 247 -9.04 24.95 -2.73
C ASN A 247 -8.11 25.85 -3.57
N GLU A 248 -8.19 27.17 -3.43
CA GLU A 248 -7.26 28.11 -4.09
C GLU A 248 -5.86 28.06 -3.46
N GLU A 249 -5.78 27.96 -2.14
CA GLU A 249 -4.51 27.81 -1.42
C GLU A 249 -3.88 26.41 -1.64
N MET A 250 -4.67 25.34 -1.80
CA MET A 250 -4.19 24.02 -2.18
C MET A 250 -3.62 23.99 -3.61
N VAL A 251 -4.22 24.73 -4.54
CA VAL A 251 -3.66 24.90 -5.90
C VAL A 251 -2.33 25.63 -5.83
N LEU A 252 -2.22 26.66 -4.98
CA LEU A 252 -0.97 27.37 -4.73
C LEU A 252 0.11 26.43 -4.16
N VAL A 253 -0.24 25.61 -3.16
CA VAL A 253 0.69 24.66 -2.54
C VAL A 253 1.15 23.58 -3.53
N HIS A 254 0.25 23.06 -4.38
CA HIS A 254 0.66 22.12 -5.43
C HIS A 254 1.58 22.77 -6.47
N GLN A 255 1.34 24.05 -6.79
CA GLN A 255 2.25 24.82 -7.65
C GLN A 255 3.60 25.05 -6.97
N GLU A 256 3.64 25.35 -5.68
CA GLU A 256 4.87 25.54 -4.91
C GLU A 256 5.67 24.24 -4.78
N ILE A 257 5.00 23.10 -4.53
CA ILE A 257 5.65 21.78 -4.48
C ILE A 257 6.18 21.38 -5.86
N ALA A 258 5.38 21.55 -6.92
CA ALA A 258 5.82 21.28 -8.28
C ALA A 258 6.99 22.18 -8.69
N HIS A 259 6.97 23.44 -8.27
CA HIS A 259 8.06 24.38 -8.48
C HIS A 259 9.32 23.97 -7.70
N ALA A 260 9.20 23.61 -6.42
CA ALA A 260 10.31 23.15 -5.60
C ALA A 260 10.93 21.85 -6.16
N PHE A 261 10.09 20.90 -6.58
CA PHE A 261 10.53 19.67 -7.23
C PHE A 261 11.27 19.96 -8.54
N ALA A 262 10.74 20.85 -9.39
CA ALA A 262 11.42 21.28 -10.61
C ALA A 262 12.74 22.00 -10.30
N GLU A 263 12.81 22.78 -9.24
CA GLU A 263 14.03 23.47 -8.80
C GLU A 263 15.09 22.48 -8.31
N GLU A 264 14.72 21.45 -7.54
CA GLU A 264 15.64 20.40 -7.09
C GLU A 264 16.16 19.54 -8.23
N LYS A 265 15.28 19.15 -9.18
CA LYS A 265 15.68 18.48 -10.41
C LYS A 265 16.69 19.32 -11.18
N ASN A 266 16.40 20.61 -11.39
CA ASN A 266 17.31 21.51 -12.09
C ASN A 266 18.65 21.65 -11.36
N LYS A 267 18.66 21.74 -10.02
CA LYS A 267 19.90 21.73 -9.22
C LYS A 267 20.68 20.43 -9.39
N ALA A 268 20.03 19.28 -9.46
CA ALA A 268 20.69 17.99 -9.70
C ALA A 268 21.34 17.96 -11.10
N ILE A 269 20.64 18.47 -12.11
CA ILE A 269 21.18 18.62 -13.47
C ILE A 269 22.39 19.55 -13.46
N GLU A 270 22.30 20.74 -12.83
CA GLU A 270 23.43 21.67 -12.73
C GLU A 270 24.65 21.04 -12.06
N LYS A 271 24.45 20.22 -11.02
CA LYS A 271 25.54 19.55 -10.31
C LYS A 271 26.27 18.55 -11.21
N LEU A 272 25.54 17.79 -12.03
CA LEU A 272 26.16 16.89 -12.98
C LEU A 272 26.87 17.67 -14.10
N VAL A 273 26.19 18.68 -14.66
CA VAL A 273 26.73 19.52 -15.74
C VAL A 273 28.06 20.16 -15.34
N ASN A 274 28.14 20.69 -14.12
CA ASN A 274 29.29 21.41 -13.59
C ASN A 274 30.18 20.54 -12.69
N SER A 275 30.09 19.20 -12.76
CA SER A 275 30.90 18.35 -11.89
C SER A 275 32.40 18.52 -12.19
N GLU A 276 33.19 18.80 -11.15
CA GLU A 276 34.65 19.00 -11.29
C GLU A 276 35.46 17.83 -10.75
N ARG A 277 34.80 16.83 -10.14
CA ARG A 277 35.41 15.62 -9.59
C ARG A 277 34.59 14.39 -9.95
N PHE A 278 35.26 13.25 -10.10
CA PHE A 278 34.58 11.97 -10.34
C PHE A 278 33.56 11.64 -9.25
N ILE A 279 33.92 11.83 -7.98
CA ILE A 279 32.99 11.58 -6.86
C ILE A 279 31.72 12.44 -6.93
N ASP A 280 31.85 13.70 -7.35
CA ASP A 280 30.71 14.62 -7.48
C ASP A 280 29.82 14.22 -8.66
N THR A 281 30.39 13.59 -9.69
CA THR A 281 29.67 13.05 -10.85
C THR A 281 28.81 11.86 -10.44
N HIS A 282 29.37 10.89 -9.70
CA HIS A 282 28.60 9.75 -9.19
C HIS A 282 27.47 10.20 -8.24
N ILE A 283 27.75 11.15 -7.33
CA ILE A 283 26.73 11.71 -6.43
C ILE A 283 25.62 12.41 -7.22
N ALA A 284 25.97 13.14 -8.27
CA ALA A 284 24.99 13.83 -9.08
C ALA A 284 24.13 12.85 -9.91
N ILE A 285 24.72 11.76 -10.42
CA ILE A 285 24.00 10.70 -11.15
C ILE A 285 23.06 9.95 -10.22
N ASP A 286 23.51 9.54 -9.04
CA ASP A 286 22.67 8.90 -8.02
C ASP A 286 21.47 9.78 -7.65
N LYS A 287 21.70 11.10 -7.50
CA LYS A 287 20.61 12.06 -7.24
C LYS A 287 19.68 12.23 -8.43
N LEU A 288 20.18 12.15 -9.66
CA LEU A 288 19.38 12.28 -10.88
C LEU A 288 18.52 11.05 -11.16
N GLU A 289 18.90 9.86 -10.68
CA GLU A 289 18.06 8.66 -10.76
C GLU A 289 16.71 8.86 -10.03
N GLU A 290 16.68 9.62 -8.93
CA GLU A 290 15.43 9.98 -8.26
C GLU A 290 14.47 10.79 -9.16
N PHE A 291 15.03 11.55 -10.11
CA PHE A 291 14.29 12.41 -11.02
C PHE A 291 14.18 11.84 -12.44
N ARG A 292 14.70 10.63 -12.71
CA ARG A 292 14.86 10.10 -14.08
C ARG A 292 13.56 10.15 -14.87
N THR A 293 12.46 9.76 -14.24
CA THR A 293 11.12 9.73 -14.86
C THR A 293 10.47 11.11 -15.08
N ALA A 294 11.06 12.17 -14.54
CA ALA A 294 10.60 13.56 -14.65
C ALA A 294 11.55 14.44 -15.50
N LEU A 295 12.57 13.84 -16.11
CA LEU A 295 13.44 14.52 -17.07
C LEU A 295 12.65 14.77 -18.36
N THR A 296 12.69 16.01 -18.81
CA THR A 296 12.13 16.39 -20.10
C THR A 296 13.15 16.14 -21.20
N LYS A 297 12.72 16.15 -22.46
CA LYS A 297 13.63 16.14 -23.62
C LYS A 297 14.77 17.15 -23.48
N GLU A 298 14.48 18.38 -23.07
CA GLU A 298 15.49 19.43 -22.93
C GLU A 298 16.51 19.10 -21.82
N ASP A 299 16.05 18.49 -20.72
CA ASP A 299 16.91 18.03 -19.63
C ASP A 299 17.85 16.92 -20.12
N VAL A 300 17.32 15.93 -20.84
CA VAL A 300 18.10 14.80 -21.34
C VAL A 300 19.12 15.26 -22.37
N GLU A 301 18.74 16.12 -23.32
CA GLU A 301 19.67 16.72 -24.27
C GLU A 301 20.78 17.50 -23.57
N ARG A 302 20.44 18.23 -22.50
CA ARG A 302 21.40 18.99 -21.69
C ARG A 302 22.37 18.06 -20.97
N LEU A 303 21.91 16.95 -20.44
CA LEU A 303 22.74 15.93 -19.79
C LEU A 303 23.72 15.28 -20.79
N PHE A 304 23.27 14.94 -22.00
CA PHE A 304 24.15 14.42 -23.05
C PHE A 304 25.20 15.45 -23.49
N ARG A 305 24.81 16.72 -23.69
CA ARG A 305 25.77 17.79 -24.00
C ARG A 305 26.80 17.97 -22.89
N ALA A 306 26.40 17.85 -21.61
CA ALA A 306 27.33 17.86 -20.50
C ALA A 306 28.28 16.67 -20.53
N ALA A 307 27.77 15.46 -20.77
CA ALA A 307 28.59 14.26 -20.89
C ALA A 307 29.64 14.37 -22.01
N PHE A 308 29.36 15.08 -23.10
CA PHE A 308 30.30 15.25 -24.22
C PHE A 308 31.30 16.39 -24.02
N SER A 309 30.90 17.42 -23.26
CA SER A 309 31.70 18.65 -23.10
C SER A 309 32.52 18.65 -21.81
N ASN A 310 32.14 17.86 -20.81
CA ASN A 310 32.85 17.72 -19.54
C ASN A 310 33.77 16.49 -19.57
N ASN A 311 35.08 16.73 -19.69
CA ASN A 311 36.10 15.69 -19.71
C ASN A 311 36.09 14.79 -18.46
N GLN A 312 35.62 15.29 -17.31
CA GLN A 312 35.49 14.45 -16.11
C GLN A 312 34.47 13.35 -16.31
N ILE A 313 33.31 13.66 -16.91
CA ILE A 313 32.24 12.69 -17.18
C ILE A 313 32.72 11.68 -18.24
N LEU A 314 33.40 12.15 -19.29
CA LEU A 314 33.95 11.27 -20.34
C LEU A 314 34.94 10.24 -19.79
N TRP A 315 35.81 10.64 -18.87
CA TRP A 315 36.83 9.74 -18.31
C TRP A 315 36.26 8.58 -17.49
N ILE A 316 35.04 8.72 -16.97
CA ILE A 316 34.33 7.68 -16.21
C ILE A 316 33.09 7.19 -16.94
N ALA A 317 32.97 7.42 -18.25
CA ALA A 317 31.80 7.00 -19.03
C ALA A 317 31.56 5.48 -19.03
N SER A 318 32.61 4.69 -18.77
CA SER A 318 32.54 3.23 -18.63
C SER A 318 32.27 2.74 -17.22
N ASP A 319 32.23 3.64 -16.22
CA ASP A 319 31.89 3.25 -14.84
C ASP A 319 30.44 2.78 -14.79
N ALA A 320 30.18 1.75 -13.98
CA ALA A 320 28.96 0.96 -14.09
C ALA A 320 27.68 1.80 -13.91
N ASP A 321 27.66 2.74 -12.97
CA ASP A 321 26.53 3.64 -12.71
C ASP A 321 26.41 4.73 -13.78
N VAL A 322 27.52 5.33 -14.21
CA VAL A 322 27.55 6.34 -15.27
C VAL A 322 27.07 5.77 -16.59
N TYR A 323 27.61 4.61 -16.98
CA TYR A 323 27.23 3.90 -18.19
C TYR A 323 25.75 3.50 -18.14
N SER A 324 25.30 2.92 -17.02
CA SER A 324 23.90 2.47 -16.89
C SER A 324 22.92 3.63 -16.96
N PHE A 325 23.25 4.77 -16.32
CA PHE A 325 22.42 5.97 -16.35
C PHE A 325 22.26 6.52 -17.77
N PHE A 326 23.36 6.81 -18.47
CA PHE A 326 23.29 7.37 -19.83
C PHE A 326 22.75 6.38 -20.86
N LYS A 327 22.99 5.08 -20.67
CA LYS A 327 22.37 4.03 -21.49
C LYS A 327 20.86 4.00 -21.30
N ALA A 328 20.37 4.08 -20.06
CA ALA A 328 18.94 4.13 -19.77
C ALA A 328 18.29 5.37 -20.40
N LEU A 329 18.93 6.54 -20.31
CA LEU A 329 18.44 7.76 -21.00
C LEU A 329 18.39 7.58 -22.52
N LEU A 330 19.33 6.84 -23.12
CA LEU A 330 19.33 6.59 -24.55
C LEU A 330 18.21 5.62 -24.98
N GLU A 331 18.00 4.54 -24.21
CA GLU A 331 16.99 3.52 -24.50
C GLU A 331 15.56 4.00 -24.22
N GLU A 332 15.37 4.90 -23.25
CA GLU A 332 14.06 5.43 -22.87
C GLU A 332 13.57 6.55 -23.81
N ASP A 333 14.48 7.28 -24.46
CA ASP A 333 14.18 8.51 -25.24
C ASP A 333 14.67 8.50 -26.71
N GLU A 334 15.04 7.33 -27.26
CA GLU A 334 15.67 7.17 -28.60
C GLU A 334 14.88 7.83 -29.76
N HIS A 335 13.59 8.10 -29.58
CA HIS A 335 12.71 8.68 -30.60
C HIS A 335 12.38 10.17 -30.41
N GLU A 336 12.88 10.81 -29.35
CA GLU A 336 12.56 12.20 -29.03
C GLU A 336 13.78 13.13 -28.96
N ILE A 337 15.00 12.61 -28.92
CA ILE A 337 16.26 13.37 -28.84
C ILE A 337 16.85 13.65 -30.24
N ASP A 338 17.60 14.74 -30.40
CA ASP A 338 18.36 15.03 -31.62
C ASP A 338 19.28 13.85 -32.02
N ASN A 339 19.08 13.30 -33.23
CA ASN A 339 19.85 12.18 -33.77
C ASN A 339 21.37 12.43 -33.73
N ALA A 340 21.83 13.67 -33.87
CA ALA A 340 23.26 13.98 -33.78
C ALA A 340 23.82 13.77 -32.36
N LEU A 341 22.99 13.99 -31.32
CA LEU A 341 23.37 13.70 -29.94
C LEU A 341 23.36 12.18 -29.67
N VAL A 342 22.40 11.45 -30.23
CA VAL A 342 22.34 9.98 -30.16
C VAL A 342 23.57 9.34 -30.79
N ASP A 343 23.95 9.75 -32.00
CA ASP A 343 25.14 9.25 -32.69
C ASP A 343 26.41 9.50 -31.87
N THR A 344 26.50 10.68 -31.24
CA THR A 344 27.62 11.05 -30.38
C THR A 344 27.62 10.23 -29.08
N ALA A 345 26.46 10.00 -28.47
CA ALA A 345 26.31 9.16 -27.27
C ALA A 345 26.75 7.71 -27.54
N VAL A 346 26.32 7.15 -28.67
CA VAL A 346 26.69 5.80 -29.09
C VAL A 346 28.20 5.66 -29.23
N GLN A 347 28.86 6.66 -29.83
CA GLN A 347 30.31 6.67 -29.97
C GLN A 347 31.05 6.83 -28.63
N VAL A 348 30.55 7.67 -27.73
CA VAL A 348 31.18 7.98 -26.44
C VAL A 348 31.01 6.86 -25.42
N PHE A 349 29.81 6.30 -25.31
CA PHE A 349 29.50 5.24 -24.34
C PHE A 349 29.73 3.83 -24.91
N GLY A 350 30.09 3.70 -26.19
CA GLY A 350 30.42 2.41 -26.81
C GLY A 350 29.20 1.52 -27.09
N LEU A 351 28.04 2.13 -27.37
CA LEU A 351 26.76 1.44 -27.62
C LEU A 351 26.58 1.02 -29.10
N GLY A 352 27.66 0.62 -29.78
CA GLY A 352 27.59 0.12 -31.15
C GLY A 352 26.97 -1.28 -31.24
N PRO A 353 26.39 -1.67 -32.39
CA PRO A 353 25.97 -3.06 -32.59
C PRO A 353 27.18 -3.98 -32.37
N ALA A 354 26.93 -5.12 -31.70
CA ALA A 354 27.96 -6.14 -31.48
C ALA A 354 28.66 -6.47 -32.81
N PRO A 355 29.98 -6.69 -32.83
CA PRO A 355 30.67 -7.08 -34.05
C PRO A 355 29.99 -8.32 -34.62
N GLU A 356 29.56 -8.26 -35.89
CA GLU A 356 29.02 -9.42 -36.59
C GLU A 356 30.04 -10.56 -36.49
N ASP A 357 29.61 -11.68 -35.90
CA ASP A 357 30.34 -12.94 -35.97
C ASP A 357 30.54 -13.26 -37.44
N GLN A 358 31.76 -13.01 -37.95
CA GLN A 358 32.18 -13.53 -39.24
C GLN A 358 32.19 -15.05 -39.12
N ASP A 359 31.17 -15.70 -39.67
CA ASP A 359 31.13 -17.14 -39.85
C ASP A 359 32.36 -17.57 -40.68
N PRO A 360 33.33 -18.29 -40.10
CA PRO A 360 34.56 -18.65 -40.80
C PRO A 360 34.36 -19.76 -41.84
N TYR A 361 33.11 -20.14 -42.15
CA TYR A 361 32.77 -21.19 -43.11
C TYR A 361 31.97 -20.70 -44.33
N GLN A 362 31.89 -19.40 -44.58
CA GLN A 362 31.49 -18.91 -45.90
C GLN A 362 32.71 -18.79 -46.84
N ASP A 363 33.08 -19.93 -47.44
CA ASP A 363 33.51 -20.05 -48.84
C ASP A 363 33.55 -21.54 -49.28
#